data_AF-A0A2K8KIE9-F1
#
_entry.id   AF-A0A2K8KIE9-F1
#
_cell.length_a   1.000
_cell.length_b   1.000
_cell.length_c   1.000
_cell.angle_alpha   90.00
_cell.angle_beta   90.00
_cell.angle_gamma   90.00
#
_symmetry.space_group_name_H-M   'P 1'
#
loop_
_entity.id
_entity.type
_entity.pdbx_description
1 polymer ?
#
loop_
_entity_poly.entity_id
_entity_poly.type
_entity_poly.pdbx_seq_one_letter_code
_entity_poly.pdbx_strand_id
1 'polypeptide(L)'
;MKKVLKTKKEFEEYGQILKEIITNEIFIILSFFGTSFKFLKDVQNNWFASRDIDEFQGFLDDLFADGCLFEEETERDEITFTLRLSALCDVFSNFKRIYNTFQMFNELPIESPWSQMGIIRSSAMSFFKSVGVSFREEQKSLKIPQKYKTSINNILKTIGEYLPSKDFNLVIDHFYLINEMISDLLETLEEDPDNLGKFTSESEVLLYNLAISFSTTYYFGLLLYEKILACEEAEGYFGRIIDKPISEENDARVAEAQVVGSEGEDIYYKTLKN
;
A
#
# COMPACT_ATOMS: atom_id res chain seq x y z
N MET A 1 -13.59 -27.72 -31.17
CA MET A 1 -13.34 -27.03 -29.89
C MET A 1 -13.20 -25.55 -30.20
N LYS A 2 -14.22 -24.72 -29.90
CA LYS A 2 -14.10 -23.26 -30.08
C LYS A 2 -13.20 -22.73 -28.97
N LYS A 3 -12.00 -22.26 -29.30
CA LYS A 3 -11.21 -21.42 -28.40
C LYS A 3 -12.05 -20.18 -28.13
N VAL A 4 -12.55 -20.03 -26.90
CA VAL A 4 -13.09 -18.75 -26.45
C VAL A 4 -11.90 -17.82 -26.40
N LEU A 5 -11.80 -16.91 -27.37
CA LEU A 5 -10.90 -15.76 -27.28
C LEU A 5 -11.40 -14.95 -26.09
N LYS A 6 -10.69 -15.02 -24.96
CA LYS A 6 -10.98 -14.19 -23.80
C LYS A 6 -10.53 -12.77 -24.13
N THR A 7 -11.44 -11.81 -23.90
CA THR A 7 -11.20 -10.38 -24.06
C THR A 7 -10.18 -9.88 -23.05
N LYS A 8 -9.49 -8.79 -23.42
CA LYS A 8 -8.50 -8.07 -22.61
C LYS A 8 -9.16 -7.63 -21.30
N LYS A 9 -8.62 -8.05 -20.14
CA LYS A 9 -9.10 -7.53 -18.86
C LYS A 9 -8.67 -6.09 -18.69
N GLU A 10 -9.64 -5.19 -18.60
CA GLU A 10 -9.38 -3.80 -18.19
C GLU A 10 -8.95 -3.78 -16.72
N PHE A 11 -8.12 -2.82 -16.34
CA PHE A 11 -7.71 -2.72 -14.93
C PHE A 11 -8.90 -2.51 -14.00
N GLU A 12 -9.99 -1.95 -14.52
CA GLU A 12 -11.27 -1.80 -13.82
C GLU A 12 -11.82 -3.13 -13.29
N GLU A 13 -11.49 -4.25 -13.92
CA GLU A 13 -11.86 -5.59 -13.45
C GLU A 13 -11.15 -5.97 -12.14
N TYR A 14 -9.98 -5.39 -11.86
CA TYR A 14 -9.31 -5.49 -10.56
C TYR A 14 -9.79 -4.43 -9.57
N GLY A 15 -10.73 -3.56 -9.94
CA GLY A 15 -11.25 -2.50 -9.08
C GLY A 15 -11.85 -3.03 -7.77
N GLN A 16 -12.41 -4.25 -7.77
CA GLN A 16 -12.87 -4.90 -6.55
C GLN A 16 -11.74 -5.20 -5.57
N ILE A 17 -10.56 -5.62 -6.05
CA ILE A 17 -9.38 -5.86 -5.21
C ILE A 17 -8.96 -4.57 -4.51
N LEU A 18 -8.94 -3.45 -5.23
CA LEU A 18 -8.58 -2.13 -4.65
C LEU A 18 -9.54 -1.75 -3.52
N LYS A 19 -10.85 -1.86 -3.80
CA LYS A 19 -11.89 -1.51 -2.81
C LYS A 19 -11.85 -2.43 -1.59
N GLU A 20 -11.57 -3.71 -1.80
CA GLU A 20 -11.39 -4.68 -0.72
C GLU A 20 -10.20 -4.28 0.18
N ILE A 21 -9.04 -3.97 -0.41
CA ILE A 21 -7.85 -3.59 0.35
C ILE A 21 -8.09 -2.31 1.17
N ILE A 22 -8.67 -1.25 0.58
CA ILE A 22 -8.99 -0.01 1.32
C ILE A 22 -9.97 -0.29 2.46
N THR A 23 -11.01 -1.06 2.18
CA THR A 23 -12.02 -1.42 3.18
C THR A 23 -11.41 -2.17 4.35
N ASN A 24 -10.55 -3.15 4.06
CA ASN A 24 -9.84 -3.93 5.07
C ASN A 24 -8.92 -3.05 5.91
N GLU A 25 -8.18 -2.12 5.29
CA GLU A 25 -7.27 -1.27 6.03
C GLU A 25 -8.01 -0.27 6.94
N ILE A 26 -9.09 0.36 6.45
CA ILE A 26 -9.94 1.23 7.29
C ILE A 26 -10.52 0.42 8.46
N PHE A 27 -10.96 -0.81 8.20
CA PHE A 27 -11.48 -1.69 9.25
C PHE A 27 -10.41 -2.03 10.30
N ILE A 28 -9.20 -2.39 9.87
CA ILE A 28 -8.07 -2.69 10.77
C ILE A 28 -7.74 -1.46 11.63
N ILE A 29 -7.62 -0.28 11.03
CA ILE A 29 -7.33 0.97 11.76
C ILE A 29 -8.44 1.24 12.80
N LEU A 30 -9.71 1.12 12.42
CA LEU A 30 -10.83 1.30 13.36
C LEU A 30 -10.80 0.32 14.53
N SER A 31 -10.38 -0.93 14.30
CA SER A 31 -10.33 -1.97 15.34
C SER A 31 -9.28 -1.69 16.41
N PHE A 32 -8.16 -1.04 16.05
CA PHE A 32 -7.08 -0.73 16.98
C PHE A 32 -7.37 0.51 17.83
N PHE A 33 -8.03 1.53 17.26
CA PHE A 33 -8.18 2.84 17.90
C PHE A 33 -9.61 3.13 18.40
N GLY A 34 -10.59 2.30 18.00
CA GLY A 34 -11.98 2.42 18.41
C GLY A 34 -12.76 3.54 17.71
N THR A 35 -14.09 3.53 17.89
CA THR A 35 -15.03 4.44 17.20
C THR A 35 -15.16 5.82 17.86
N SER A 36 -14.50 6.02 19.01
CA SER A 36 -14.52 7.28 19.76
C SER A 36 -13.77 8.41 19.06
N PHE A 37 -12.94 8.08 18.09
CA PHE A 37 -12.11 9.04 17.37
C PHE A 37 -12.89 9.66 16.21
N LYS A 38 -13.23 10.95 16.33
CA LYS A 38 -14.07 11.65 15.34
C LYS A 38 -13.48 11.58 13.93
N PHE A 39 -12.17 11.75 13.80
CA PHE A 39 -11.45 11.66 12.53
C PHE A 39 -11.66 10.30 11.84
N LEU A 40 -11.47 9.18 12.56
CA LEU A 40 -11.64 7.84 11.98
C LEU A 40 -13.09 7.58 11.57
N LYS A 41 -14.05 8.17 12.29
CA LYS A 41 -15.47 8.11 11.92
C LYS A 41 -15.76 8.90 10.63
N ASP A 42 -15.13 10.05 10.43
CA ASP A 42 -15.30 10.85 9.21
C ASP A 42 -14.68 10.13 8.00
N VAL A 43 -13.48 9.53 8.17
CA VAL A 43 -12.85 8.64 7.18
C VAL A 43 -13.75 7.46 6.82
N GLN A 44 -14.29 6.77 7.83
CA GLN A 44 -15.21 5.67 7.65
C GLN A 44 -16.45 6.10 6.84
N ASN A 45 -17.11 7.17 7.28
CA ASN A 45 -18.34 7.64 6.66
C ASN A 45 -18.13 8.05 5.21
N ASN A 46 -17.00 8.72 4.90
CA ASN A 46 -16.68 9.12 3.54
C ASN A 46 -16.46 7.88 2.65
N TRP A 47 -15.58 6.97 3.05
CA TRP A 47 -15.28 5.77 2.25
C TRP A 47 -16.51 4.91 2.00
N PHE A 48 -17.33 4.66 3.03
CA PHE A 48 -18.50 3.79 2.89
C PHE A 48 -19.71 4.46 2.22
N ALA A 49 -19.69 5.79 2.03
CA ALA A 49 -20.73 6.49 1.29
C ALA A 49 -20.60 6.31 -0.23
N SER A 50 -19.38 6.43 -0.79
CA SER A 50 -19.16 6.33 -2.24
C SER A 50 -18.42 5.08 -2.68
N ARG A 51 -17.46 4.60 -1.87
CA ARG A 51 -16.45 3.59 -2.27
C ARG A 51 -15.79 3.93 -3.60
N ASP A 52 -15.63 5.22 -3.86
CA ASP A 52 -14.92 5.77 -5.02
C ASP A 52 -13.54 6.23 -4.58
N ILE A 53 -12.50 5.78 -5.28
CA ILE A 53 -11.11 6.01 -4.88
C ILE A 53 -10.70 7.46 -5.13
N ASP A 54 -11.18 8.06 -6.22
CA ASP A 54 -10.80 9.43 -6.59
C ASP A 54 -11.48 10.43 -5.63
N GLU A 55 -12.75 10.20 -5.28
CA GLU A 55 -13.45 10.99 -4.26
C GLU A 55 -12.82 10.82 -2.87
N PHE A 56 -12.45 9.59 -2.50
CA PHE A 56 -11.83 9.32 -1.22
C PHE A 56 -10.43 9.96 -1.12
N GLN A 57 -9.64 9.90 -2.18
CA GLN A 57 -8.35 10.58 -2.25
C GLN A 57 -8.51 12.10 -2.11
N GLY A 58 -9.46 12.71 -2.81
CA GLY A 58 -9.75 14.14 -2.66
C GLY A 58 -10.14 14.52 -1.24
N PHE A 59 -10.95 13.69 -0.58
CA PHE A 59 -11.29 13.88 0.83
C PHE A 59 -10.09 13.79 1.77
N LEU A 60 -9.17 12.84 1.55
CA LEU A 60 -7.94 12.73 2.34
C LEU A 60 -7.01 13.92 2.11
N ASP A 61 -6.92 14.42 0.88
CA ASP A 61 -6.11 15.59 0.54
C ASP A 61 -6.67 16.86 1.20
N ASP A 62 -7.99 17.04 1.18
CA ASP A 62 -8.68 18.13 1.88
C ASP A 62 -8.46 18.03 3.39
N LEU A 63 -8.58 16.84 3.98
CA LEU A 63 -8.28 16.59 5.40
C LEU A 63 -6.83 16.91 5.75
N PHE A 64 -5.89 16.53 4.89
CA PHE A 64 -4.47 16.82 5.09
C PHE A 64 -4.20 18.33 5.03
N ALA A 65 -4.86 19.03 4.10
CA ALA A 65 -4.76 20.48 3.95
C ALA A 65 -5.40 21.26 5.10
N ASP A 66 -6.54 20.80 5.59
CA ASP A 66 -7.35 21.48 6.62
C ASP A 66 -6.90 21.16 8.06
N GLY A 67 -6.29 19.99 8.32
CA GLY A 67 -6.11 19.48 9.69
C GLY A 67 -4.68 19.18 10.17
N CYS A 68 -3.68 19.03 9.29
CA CYS A 68 -2.42 18.35 9.68
C CYS A 68 -1.16 19.22 9.79
N LEU A 69 -1.19 20.53 9.51
CA LEU A 69 0.04 21.33 9.41
C LEU A 69 0.23 22.42 10.48
N PHE A 70 -0.77 22.76 11.30
CA PHE A 70 -0.69 24.00 12.10
C PHE A 70 -1.31 23.99 13.50
N GLU A 71 -1.85 22.87 14.00
CA GLU A 71 -2.32 22.80 15.39
C GLU A 71 -1.25 22.14 16.29
N GLU A 72 -0.88 22.78 17.39
CA GLU A 72 0.12 22.29 18.35
C GLU A 72 -0.26 20.94 19.01
N GLU A 73 -1.50 20.47 18.78
CA GLU A 73 -2.10 19.27 19.36
C GLU A 73 -2.64 18.27 18.30
N THR A 74 -2.17 18.28 17.05
CA THR A 74 -2.51 17.17 16.13
C THR A 74 -1.81 15.89 16.60
N GLU A 75 -2.58 14.89 17.02
CA GLU A 75 -2.06 13.63 17.54
C GLU A 75 -1.29 12.87 16.42
N ARG A 76 -0.12 12.33 16.75
CA ARG A 76 0.77 11.57 15.84
C ARG A 76 0.02 10.52 15.02
N ASP A 77 -1.02 9.95 15.61
CA ASP A 77 -1.84 8.90 15.01
C ASP A 77 -2.70 9.43 13.84
N GLU A 78 -3.26 10.65 13.90
CA GLU A 78 -4.07 11.23 12.82
C GLU A 78 -3.26 11.45 11.54
N ILE A 79 -2.07 12.01 11.70
CA ILE A 79 -1.12 12.24 10.62
C ILE A 79 -0.69 10.90 10.02
N THR A 80 -0.41 9.92 10.87
CA THR A 80 0.00 8.58 10.45
C THR A 80 -1.06 7.91 9.60
N PHE A 81 -2.33 7.94 10.01
CA PHE A 81 -3.42 7.34 9.23
C PHE A 81 -3.69 8.08 7.94
N THR A 82 -3.67 9.42 7.97
CA THR A 82 -3.90 10.22 6.76
C THR A 82 -2.83 9.93 5.72
N LEU A 83 -1.55 9.93 6.12
CA LEU A 83 -0.43 9.59 5.25
C LEU A 83 -0.54 8.15 4.72
N ARG A 84 -0.90 7.20 5.58
CA ARG A 84 -1.06 5.80 5.20
C ARG A 84 -2.22 5.59 4.22
N LEU A 85 -3.37 6.21 4.44
CA LEU A 85 -4.52 6.07 3.54
C LEU A 85 -4.30 6.81 2.21
N SER A 86 -3.63 7.96 2.24
CA SER A 86 -3.27 8.71 1.04
C SER A 86 -2.25 7.94 0.19
N ALA A 87 -1.17 7.44 0.80
CA ALA A 87 -0.17 6.63 0.11
C ALA A 87 -0.77 5.31 -0.44
N LEU A 88 -1.75 4.72 0.25
CA LEU A 88 -2.52 3.58 -0.26
C LEU A 88 -3.28 3.92 -1.56
N CYS A 89 -3.96 5.07 -1.60
CA CYS A 89 -4.63 5.54 -2.82
C CYS A 89 -3.63 5.75 -3.97
N ASP A 90 -2.47 6.35 -3.66
CA ASP A 90 -1.41 6.56 -4.63
C ASP A 90 -0.84 5.26 -5.21
N VAL A 91 -0.69 4.21 -4.40
CA VAL A 91 -0.29 2.88 -4.89
C VAL A 91 -1.24 2.41 -6.00
N PHE A 92 -2.55 2.50 -5.76
CA PHE A 92 -3.55 2.04 -6.71
C PHE A 92 -3.58 2.88 -7.98
N SER A 93 -3.58 4.21 -7.84
CA SER A 93 -3.59 5.14 -8.97
C SER A 93 -2.33 4.98 -9.82
N ASN A 94 -1.15 4.85 -9.20
CA ASN A 94 0.11 4.65 -9.92
C ASN A 94 0.16 3.29 -10.62
N PHE A 95 -0.23 2.21 -9.94
CA PHE A 95 -0.23 0.89 -10.55
C PHE A 95 -1.23 0.80 -11.71
N LYS A 96 -2.45 1.33 -11.54
CA LYS A 96 -3.48 1.44 -12.61
C LYS A 96 -2.93 2.14 -13.84
N ARG A 97 -2.29 3.30 -13.65
CA ARG A 97 -1.71 4.09 -14.75
C ARG A 97 -0.64 3.30 -15.50
N ILE A 98 0.27 2.65 -14.77
CA ILE A 98 1.35 1.85 -15.36
C ILE A 98 0.77 0.65 -16.11
N TYR A 99 -0.17 -0.08 -15.50
CA TYR A 99 -0.83 -1.21 -16.12
C TYR A 99 -1.52 -0.82 -17.42
N ASN A 100 -2.34 0.23 -17.39
CA ASN A 100 -3.03 0.75 -18.58
C ASN A 100 -2.05 1.14 -19.70
N THR A 101 -0.90 1.70 -19.33
CA THR A 101 0.17 2.03 -20.30
C THR A 101 0.70 0.78 -21.00
N PHE A 102 1.06 -0.27 -20.26
CA PHE A 102 1.50 -1.53 -20.84
C PHE A 102 0.38 -2.24 -21.64
N GLN A 103 -0.86 -2.09 -21.19
CA GLN A 103 -2.05 -2.55 -21.90
C GLN A 103 -2.16 -1.87 -23.28
N MET A 104 -1.95 -0.55 -23.37
CA MET A 104 -2.04 0.21 -24.62
C MET A 104 -0.96 -0.16 -25.62
N PHE A 105 0.28 -0.38 -25.16
CA PHE A 105 1.39 -0.78 -26.05
C PHE A 105 1.27 -2.22 -26.57
N ASN A 106 0.49 -3.07 -25.90
CA ASN A 106 0.12 -4.39 -26.40
C ASN A 106 -1.17 -4.29 -27.23
N GLU A 107 -1.09 -3.67 -28.42
CA GLU A 107 -2.21 -3.48 -29.36
C GLU A 107 -2.69 -4.79 -30.03
N LEU A 108 -1.95 -5.88 -29.86
CA LEU A 108 -2.33 -7.19 -30.39
C LEU A 108 -3.28 -7.89 -29.41
N PRO A 109 -4.32 -8.60 -29.90
CA PRO A 109 -5.14 -9.44 -29.03
C PRO A 109 -4.24 -10.36 -28.21
N ILE A 110 -4.46 -10.40 -26.90
CA ILE A 110 -3.80 -11.34 -25.99
C ILE A 110 -4.27 -12.74 -26.40
N GLU A 111 -3.60 -13.37 -27.36
CA GLU A 111 -3.98 -14.69 -27.88
C GLU A 111 -3.76 -15.81 -26.85
N SER A 112 -3.21 -15.47 -25.67
CA SER A 112 -2.70 -16.40 -24.67
C SER A 112 -2.72 -15.83 -23.24
N PRO A 113 -3.12 -16.61 -22.21
CA PRO A 113 -2.93 -16.27 -20.80
C PRO A 113 -1.50 -15.82 -20.44
N TRP A 114 -0.50 -16.31 -21.17
CA TRP A 114 0.89 -15.92 -21.00
C TRP A 114 1.17 -14.45 -21.32
N SER A 115 0.44 -13.83 -22.25
CA SER A 115 0.56 -12.39 -22.54
C SER A 115 -0.04 -11.51 -21.46
N GLN A 116 -1.15 -11.93 -20.83
CA GLN A 116 -1.76 -11.21 -19.71
C GLN A 116 -0.81 -11.19 -18.50
N MET A 117 -0.21 -12.33 -18.17
CA MET A 117 0.80 -12.41 -17.12
C MET A 117 2.07 -11.61 -17.44
N GLY A 118 2.43 -11.50 -18.72
CA GLY A 118 3.49 -10.62 -19.20
C GLY A 118 3.20 -9.14 -18.89
N ILE A 119 1.96 -8.69 -19.09
CA ILE A 119 1.53 -7.33 -18.77
C ILE A 119 1.58 -7.09 -17.26
N ILE A 120 1.03 -8.00 -16.46
CA ILE A 120 1.02 -7.89 -15.00
C ILE A 120 2.46 -7.81 -14.47
N ARG A 121 3.35 -8.72 -14.87
CA ARG A 121 4.76 -8.70 -14.44
C ARG A 121 5.50 -7.45 -14.89
N SER A 122 5.29 -7.00 -16.12
CA SER A 122 5.94 -5.77 -16.63
C SER A 122 5.45 -4.53 -15.88
N SER A 123 4.15 -4.50 -15.56
CA SER A 123 3.54 -3.42 -14.79
C SER A 123 4.08 -3.39 -13.36
N ALA A 124 4.11 -4.54 -12.68
CA ALA A 124 4.69 -4.68 -11.35
C ALA A 124 6.19 -4.31 -11.33
N MET A 125 6.96 -4.79 -12.30
CA MET A 125 8.38 -4.45 -12.45
C MET A 125 8.59 -2.94 -12.58
N SER A 126 7.80 -2.29 -13.43
CA SER A 126 7.88 -0.84 -13.65
C SER A 126 7.44 -0.06 -12.42
N PHE A 127 6.39 -0.52 -11.75
CA PHE A 127 5.90 0.07 -10.51
C PHE A 127 6.96 -0.02 -9.40
N PHE A 128 7.48 -1.21 -9.10
CA PHE A 128 8.51 -1.41 -8.07
C PHE A 128 9.76 -0.56 -8.31
N LYS A 129 10.20 -0.47 -9.57
CA LYS A 129 11.32 0.42 -9.92
C LYS A 129 11.00 1.90 -9.73
N SER A 130 9.80 2.34 -10.08
CA SER A 130 9.39 3.73 -9.86
C SER A 130 9.39 4.08 -8.37
N VAL A 131 8.90 3.19 -7.50
CA VAL A 131 8.93 3.35 -6.04
C VAL A 131 10.36 3.50 -5.53
N GLY A 132 11.29 2.65 -5.96
CA GLY A 132 12.71 2.77 -5.59
C GLY A 132 13.38 4.07 -6.04
N VAL A 133 13.00 4.59 -7.21
CA VAL A 133 13.46 5.90 -7.68
C VAL A 133 12.90 7.02 -6.80
N SER A 134 11.59 7.01 -6.53
CA SER A 134 10.95 8.02 -5.67
C SER A 134 11.57 8.03 -4.27
N PHE A 135 11.77 6.86 -3.65
CA PHE A 135 12.41 6.77 -2.32
C PHE A 135 13.79 7.44 -2.32
N ARG A 136 14.61 7.19 -3.34
CA ARG A 136 15.94 7.78 -3.47
C ARG A 136 15.89 9.30 -3.61
N GLU A 137 14.95 9.82 -4.40
CA GLU A 137 14.86 11.27 -4.60
C GLU A 137 14.31 11.98 -3.36
N GLU A 138 13.27 11.44 -2.73
CA GLU A 138 12.72 12.01 -1.51
C GLU A 138 13.71 11.95 -0.35
N GLN A 139 14.39 10.81 -0.14
CA GLN A 139 15.40 10.66 0.91
C GLN A 139 16.53 11.70 0.79
N LYS A 140 16.99 12.03 -0.44
CA LYS A 140 18.06 13.03 -0.64
C LYS A 140 17.71 14.41 -0.09
N SER A 141 16.42 14.75 -0.04
CA SER A 141 15.96 16.03 0.49
C SER A 141 16.01 16.09 2.03
N LEU A 142 16.17 14.93 2.70
CA LEU A 142 16.09 14.83 4.14
C LEU A 142 17.45 14.86 4.83
N LYS A 143 17.50 15.54 5.97
CA LYS A 143 18.61 15.47 6.90
C LYS A 143 18.42 14.27 7.83
N ILE A 144 19.09 13.14 7.54
CA ILE A 144 18.96 11.91 8.34
C ILE A 144 19.74 12.02 9.66
N PRO A 145 19.09 11.88 10.83
CA PRO A 145 19.78 11.81 12.12
C PRO A 145 20.79 10.67 12.18
N GLN A 146 21.89 10.86 12.90
CA GLN A 146 23.02 9.91 12.89
C GLN A 146 22.62 8.49 13.28
N LYS A 147 21.68 8.32 14.24
CA LYS A 147 21.20 7.02 14.68
C LYS A 147 20.51 6.20 13.58
N TYR A 148 19.84 6.84 12.63
CA TYR A 148 19.08 6.16 11.57
C TYR A 148 19.85 5.98 10.26
N LYS A 149 21.07 6.53 10.15
CA LYS A 149 21.85 6.50 8.91
C LYS A 149 22.15 5.09 8.42
N THR A 150 22.41 4.15 9.32
CA THR A 150 22.70 2.77 8.95
C THR A 150 21.50 2.12 8.27
N SER A 151 20.31 2.22 8.86
CA SER A 151 19.07 1.68 8.31
C SER A 151 18.77 2.26 6.93
N ILE A 152 18.84 3.59 6.80
CA ILE A 152 18.60 4.28 5.51
C ILE A 152 19.63 3.88 4.45
N ASN A 153 20.91 3.81 4.79
CA ASN A 153 21.94 3.40 3.84
C ASN A 153 21.75 1.95 3.38
N ASN A 154 21.30 1.06 4.26
CA ASN A 154 20.99 -0.32 3.90
C ASN A 154 19.81 -0.38 2.91
N ILE A 155 18.72 0.35 3.17
CA ILE A 155 17.59 0.47 2.23
C ILE A 155 18.06 1.00 0.86
N LEU A 156 18.83 2.09 0.84
CA LEU A 156 19.34 2.70 -0.40
C LEU A 156 20.26 1.76 -1.20
N LYS A 157 21.05 0.95 -0.49
CA LYS A 157 21.91 -0.08 -1.07
C LYS A 157 21.05 -1.17 -1.72
N THR A 158 20.08 -1.72 -1.01
CA THR A 158 19.14 -2.73 -1.55
C THR A 158 18.39 -2.20 -2.78
N ILE A 159 17.95 -0.94 -2.74
CA ILE A 159 17.36 -0.26 -3.92
C ILE A 159 18.35 -0.21 -5.09
N GLY A 160 19.64 0.03 -4.81
CA GLY A 160 20.68 0.10 -5.83
C GLY A 160 20.97 -1.21 -6.54
N GLU A 161 20.70 -2.32 -5.87
CA GLU A 161 20.92 -3.67 -6.40
C GLU A 161 19.81 -4.04 -7.39
N TYR A 162 18.55 -3.72 -7.09
CA TYR A 162 17.43 -4.15 -7.93
C TYR A 162 17.06 -3.17 -9.07
N LEU A 163 17.29 -1.86 -8.92
CA LEU A 163 16.95 -0.88 -9.96
C LEU A 163 17.53 -1.21 -11.37
N PRO A 164 18.83 -1.54 -11.51
CA PRO A 164 19.39 -1.90 -12.82
C PRO A 164 19.02 -3.32 -13.27
N SER A 165 18.49 -4.16 -12.37
CA SER A 165 18.20 -5.56 -12.68
C SER A 165 17.08 -5.72 -13.70
N LYS A 166 17.21 -6.70 -14.58
CA LYS A 166 16.13 -7.15 -15.47
C LYS A 166 15.42 -8.39 -14.94
N ASP A 167 15.95 -8.98 -13.87
CA ASP A 167 15.36 -10.16 -13.23
C ASP A 167 14.20 -9.72 -12.33
N PHE A 168 12.99 -10.10 -12.71
CA PHE A 168 11.78 -9.79 -11.96
C PHE A 168 11.80 -10.43 -10.56
N ASN A 169 12.33 -11.65 -10.43
CA ASN A 169 12.37 -12.35 -9.15
C ASN A 169 13.33 -11.64 -8.20
N LEU A 170 14.49 -11.20 -8.68
CA LEU A 170 15.38 -10.37 -7.89
C LEU A 170 14.69 -9.09 -7.42
N VAL A 171 13.94 -8.41 -8.31
CA VAL A 171 13.24 -7.18 -7.95
C VAL A 171 12.18 -7.40 -6.89
N ILE A 172 11.34 -8.42 -7.03
CA ILE A 172 10.29 -8.68 -6.04
C ILE A 172 10.89 -9.12 -4.69
N ASP A 173 11.93 -9.95 -4.67
CA ASP A 173 12.62 -10.37 -3.44
C ASP A 173 13.19 -9.16 -2.70
N HIS A 174 13.82 -8.23 -3.42
CA HIS A 174 14.34 -6.99 -2.82
C HIS A 174 13.21 -6.06 -2.38
N PHE A 175 12.04 -6.11 -3.01
CA PHE A 175 10.89 -5.32 -2.63
C PHE A 175 10.28 -5.81 -1.30
N TYR A 176 10.17 -7.13 -1.08
CA TYR A 176 9.84 -7.68 0.25
C TYR A 176 10.88 -7.32 1.30
N LEU A 177 12.17 -7.47 0.99
CA LEU A 177 13.25 -7.14 1.93
C LEU A 177 13.19 -5.66 2.36
N ILE A 178 12.90 -4.75 1.43
CA ILE A 178 12.79 -3.33 1.78
C ILE A 178 11.53 -3.05 2.61
N ASN A 179 10.42 -3.75 2.35
CA ASN A 179 9.23 -3.65 3.19
C ASN A 179 9.55 -3.99 4.66
N GLU A 180 10.30 -5.07 4.90
CA GLU A 180 10.79 -5.46 6.23
C GLU A 180 11.71 -4.37 6.82
N MET A 181 12.71 -3.93 6.06
CA MET A 181 13.67 -2.91 6.52
C MET A 181 13.03 -1.56 6.88
N ILE A 182 11.99 -1.14 6.17
CA ILE A 182 11.25 0.09 6.49
C ILE A 182 10.38 -0.13 7.73
N SER A 183 9.82 -1.32 7.91
CA SER A 183 9.06 -1.68 9.12
C SER A 183 9.96 -1.64 10.36
N ASP A 184 11.16 -2.23 10.30
CA ASP A 184 12.16 -2.13 11.36
C ASP A 184 12.54 -0.66 11.67
N LEU A 185 12.64 0.17 10.62
CA LEU A 185 12.92 1.60 10.77
C LEU A 185 11.77 2.32 11.49
N LEU A 186 10.52 2.01 11.17
CA LEU A 186 9.34 2.56 11.84
C LEU A 186 9.31 2.17 13.32
N GLU A 187 9.56 0.90 13.64
CA GLU A 187 9.67 0.44 15.02
C GLU A 187 10.70 1.26 15.79
N THR A 188 11.90 1.45 15.22
CA THR A 188 12.96 2.27 15.84
C THR A 188 12.62 3.77 15.92
N LEU A 189 11.72 4.28 15.07
CA LEU A 189 11.21 5.66 15.13
C LEU A 189 10.06 5.82 16.12
N GLU A 190 9.39 4.73 16.46
CA GLU A 190 8.31 4.64 17.43
C GLU A 190 8.81 4.29 18.83
N GLU A 191 9.99 3.67 18.94
CA GLU A 191 10.71 3.53 20.20
C GLU A 191 10.89 4.89 20.87
N ASP A 192 10.15 5.07 21.95
CA ASP A 192 10.20 6.24 22.82
C ASP A 192 10.91 5.88 24.12
N PRO A 193 12.26 5.90 24.14
CA PRO A 193 13.04 5.47 25.30
C PRO A 193 12.78 6.32 26.54
N ASP A 194 12.28 7.55 26.37
CA ASP A 194 11.99 8.49 27.45
C ASP A 194 10.48 8.56 27.78
N ASN A 195 9.63 7.81 27.07
CA ASN A 195 8.17 7.78 27.22
C ASN A 195 7.50 9.17 27.12
N LEU A 196 8.07 10.05 26.28
CA LEU A 196 7.63 11.44 26.08
C LEU A 196 6.50 11.61 25.06
N GLY A 197 6.15 10.57 24.30
CA GLY A 197 5.15 10.52 23.24
C GLY A 197 5.48 11.42 22.04
N LYS A 198 6.72 11.91 21.90
CA LYS A 198 7.06 12.99 20.95
C LYS A 198 8.41 12.75 20.27
N PHE A 199 8.49 13.15 18.99
CA PHE A 199 9.75 13.18 18.25
C PHE A 199 10.73 14.18 18.86
N THR A 200 12.02 13.87 18.81
CA THR A 200 13.06 14.71 19.42
C THR A 200 13.54 15.82 18.47
N SER A 201 13.18 15.74 17.18
CA SER A 201 13.52 16.78 16.20
C SER A 201 12.61 16.76 14.96
N GLU A 202 12.54 17.89 14.26
CA GLU A 202 11.90 18.03 12.94
C GLU A 202 12.45 17.00 11.93
N SER A 203 13.76 16.74 11.97
CA SER A 203 14.39 15.74 11.10
C SER A 203 13.90 14.31 11.34
N GLU A 204 13.45 13.98 12.56
CA GLU A 204 12.84 12.69 12.87
C GLU A 204 11.40 12.63 12.38
N VAL A 205 10.63 13.72 12.54
CA VAL A 205 9.26 13.81 12.00
C VAL A 205 9.28 13.59 10.48
N LEU A 206 10.16 14.28 9.77
CA LEU A 206 10.27 14.14 8.31
C LEU A 206 10.69 12.73 7.90
N LEU A 207 11.58 12.10 8.68
CA LEU A 207 12.00 10.71 8.44
C LEU A 207 10.86 9.72 8.72
N TYR A 208 10.06 9.96 9.76
CA TYR A 208 8.89 9.17 10.08
C TYR A 208 7.83 9.25 8.98
N ASN A 209 7.54 10.46 8.48
CA ASN A 209 6.62 10.64 7.36
C ASN A 209 7.11 9.90 6.10
N LEU A 210 8.40 9.99 5.77
CA LEU A 210 8.99 9.20 4.68
C LEU A 210 8.79 7.70 4.93
N ALA A 211 9.10 7.23 6.14
CA ALA A 211 9.02 5.81 6.48
C ALA A 211 7.59 5.29 6.43
N ILE A 212 6.58 6.02 6.90
CA ILE A 212 5.16 5.62 6.80
C ILE A 212 4.73 5.55 5.34
N SER A 213 4.97 6.61 4.57
CA SER A 213 4.54 6.68 3.18
C SER A 213 5.13 5.54 2.35
N PHE A 214 6.43 5.25 2.53
CA PHE A 214 7.06 4.15 1.81
C PHE A 214 6.77 2.78 2.40
N SER A 215 6.64 2.60 3.73
CA SER A 215 6.16 1.33 4.30
C SER A 215 4.81 0.95 3.70
N THR A 216 3.89 1.92 3.66
CA THR A 216 2.58 1.77 3.02
C THR A 216 2.73 1.43 1.54
N THR A 217 3.56 2.18 0.80
CA THR A 217 3.74 1.97 -0.64
C THR A 217 4.30 0.59 -0.97
N TYR A 218 5.28 0.12 -0.19
CA TYR A 218 5.89 -1.19 -0.36
C TYR A 218 4.91 -2.31 0.00
N TYR A 219 4.28 -2.23 1.17
CA TYR A 219 3.32 -3.21 1.66
C TYR A 219 2.13 -3.38 0.69
N PHE A 220 1.43 -2.29 0.39
CA PHE A 220 0.24 -2.36 -0.44
C PHE A 220 0.55 -2.57 -1.92
N GLY A 221 1.74 -2.19 -2.37
CA GLY A 221 2.24 -2.55 -3.69
C GLY A 221 2.39 -4.06 -3.86
N LEU A 222 2.92 -4.74 -2.84
CA LEU A 222 3.04 -6.21 -2.80
C LEU A 222 1.66 -6.86 -2.67
N LEU A 223 0.83 -6.39 -1.73
CA LEU A 223 -0.52 -6.92 -1.51
C LEU A 223 -1.36 -6.86 -2.78
N LEU A 224 -1.36 -5.71 -3.47
CA LEU A 224 -2.06 -5.54 -4.73
C LEU A 224 -1.58 -6.55 -5.77
N TYR A 225 -0.27 -6.67 -5.93
CA TYR A 225 0.32 -7.60 -6.88
C TYR A 225 -0.09 -9.04 -6.59
N GLU A 226 0.05 -9.49 -5.35
CA GLU A 226 -0.31 -10.85 -4.95
C GLU A 226 -1.81 -11.15 -5.08
N LYS A 227 -2.69 -10.22 -4.73
CA LYS A 227 -4.15 -10.38 -4.89
C LYS A 227 -4.53 -10.44 -6.38
N ILE A 228 -3.90 -9.65 -7.25
CA ILE A 228 -4.05 -9.77 -8.71
C ILE A 228 -3.59 -11.15 -9.18
N LEU A 229 -2.44 -11.64 -8.69
CA LEU A 229 -1.97 -13.00 -9.03
C LEU A 229 -2.97 -14.07 -8.59
N ALA A 230 -3.49 -13.99 -7.37
CA ALA A 230 -4.46 -14.95 -6.85
C ALA A 230 -5.75 -14.97 -7.69
N CYS A 231 -6.24 -13.80 -8.10
CA CYS A 231 -7.39 -13.68 -8.99
C CYS A 231 -7.14 -14.40 -10.33
N GLU A 232 -5.97 -14.17 -10.93
CA GLU A 232 -5.64 -14.78 -12.22
C GLU A 232 -5.37 -16.30 -12.13
N GLU A 233 -4.84 -16.77 -11.00
CA GLU A 233 -4.72 -18.21 -10.70
C GLU A 233 -6.10 -18.88 -10.56
N ALA A 234 -7.03 -18.25 -9.85
CA ALA A 234 -8.38 -18.77 -9.65
C ALA A 234 -9.15 -18.92 -10.98
N GLU A 235 -8.88 -18.03 -11.94
CA GLU A 235 -9.45 -18.11 -13.28
C GLU A 235 -8.75 -19.12 -14.22
N GLY A 236 -7.71 -19.80 -13.72
CA GLY A 236 -6.98 -20.85 -14.43
C GLY A 236 -6.07 -20.34 -15.54
N TYR A 237 -5.64 -19.08 -15.49
CA TYR A 237 -4.76 -18.50 -16.51
C TYR A 237 -3.32 -19.01 -16.42
N PHE A 238 -2.85 -19.39 -15.24
CA PHE A 238 -1.54 -20.00 -15.04
C PHE A 238 -1.51 -20.94 -13.83
N GLY A 239 -0.45 -21.73 -13.72
CA GLY A 239 -0.27 -22.65 -12.59
C GLY A 239 -0.01 -21.91 -11.29
N ARG A 240 -0.49 -22.44 -10.17
CA ARG A 240 -0.38 -21.83 -8.84
C ARG A 240 1.07 -21.40 -8.52
N ILE A 241 1.28 -20.11 -8.29
CA ILE A 241 2.49 -19.54 -7.69
C ILE A 241 2.29 -19.65 -6.18
N ILE A 242 3.15 -20.43 -5.52
CA ILE A 242 2.83 -20.97 -4.18
C ILE A 242 2.96 -19.92 -3.08
N ASP A 243 3.79 -18.89 -3.24
CA ASP A 243 4.11 -17.94 -2.17
C ASP A 243 3.41 -16.58 -2.35
N LYS A 244 2.63 -16.16 -1.35
CA LYS A 244 1.88 -14.88 -1.28
C LYS A 244 1.84 -14.37 0.18
N PRO A 245 3.01 -14.12 0.80
CA PRO A 245 3.11 -13.89 2.24
C PRO A 245 2.37 -12.64 2.70
N ILE A 246 2.32 -11.58 1.88
CA ILE A 246 1.67 -10.32 2.28
C ILE A 246 0.15 -10.45 2.27
N SER A 247 -0.41 -11.26 1.37
CA SER A 247 -1.83 -11.61 1.34
C SER A 247 -2.21 -12.43 2.56
N GLU A 248 -1.39 -13.42 2.91
CA GLU A 248 -1.61 -14.24 4.12
C GLU A 248 -1.51 -13.39 5.40
N GLU A 249 -0.53 -12.50 5.48
CA GLU A 249 -0.38 -11.54 6.58
C GLU A 249 -1.60 -10.61 6.66
N ASN A 250 -2.02 -10.02 5.54
CA ASN A 250 -3.20 -9.16 5.51
C ASN A 250 -4.47 -9.90 5.96
N ASP A 251 -4.68 -11.13 5.49
CA ASP A 251 -5.84 -11.92 5.88
C ASP A 251 -5.80 -12.26 7.40
N ALA A 252 -4.61 -12.49 7.96
CA ALA A 252 -4.41 -12.63 9.41
C ALA A 252 -4.71 -11.33 10.16
N ARG A 253 -4.20 -10.17 9.70
CA ARG A 253 -4.48 -8.84 10.29
C ARG A 253 -5.98 -8.53 10.32
N VAL A 254 -6.70 -8.84 9.23
CA VAL A 254 -8.17 -8.69 9.16
C VAL A 254 -8.86 -9.61 10.17
N ALA A 255 -8.44 -10.87 10.26
CA ALA A 255 -9.02 -11.83 11.21
C ALA A 255 -8.78 -11.40 12.67
N GLU A 256 -7.59 -10.90 13.00
CA GLU A 256 -7.28 -10.35 14.33
C GLU A 256 -8.14 -9.12 14.65
N ALA A 257 -8.27 -8.19 13.71
CA ALA A 257 -9.13 -7.01 13.85
C ALA A 257 -10.60 -7.38 14.12
N GLN A 258 -11.10 -8.48 13.54
CA GLN A 258 -12.44 -9.00 13.81
C GLN A 258 -12.61 -9.53 15.24
N VAL A 259 -11.54 -10.05 15.85
CA VAL A 259 -11.58 -10.67 17.19
C VAL A 259 -11.50 -9.62 18.32
N VAL A 260 -10.85 -8.47 18.08
CA VAL A 260 -10.55 -7.47 19.13
C VAL A 260 -11.76 -6.60 19.52
N GLY A 261 -12.84 -6.55 18.72
CA GLY A 261 -13.98 -5.66 18.98
C GLY A 261 -15.35 -6.33 18.94
N SER A 262 -16.09 -6.32 20.06
CA SER A 262 -17.55 -6.57 20.06
C SER A 262 -18.35 -5.49 19.30
N GLU A 263 -17.78 -4.29 19.12
CA GLU A 263 -18.25 -3.26 18.17
C GLU A 263 -17.71 -3.48 16.75
N GLY A 264 -16.56 -4.15 16.61
CA GLY A 264 -15.89 -4.45 15.34
C GLY A 264 -16.67 -5.46 14.48
N GLU A 265 -17.26 -6.50 15.11
CA GLU A 265 -18.19 -7.40 14.41
C GLU A 265 -19.40 -6.65 13.85
N ASP A 266 -19.99 -5.74 14.63
CA ASP A 266 -21.22 -5.04 14.25
C ASP A 266 -20.99 -4.01 13.12
N ILE A 267 -19.79 -3.42 13.06
CA ILE A 267 -19.32 -2.60 11.94
C ILE A 267 -19.02 -3.47 10.73
N TYR A 268 -18.24 -4.55 10.86
CA TYR A 268 -17.92 -5.46 9.76
C TYR A 268 -19.17 -6.02 9.06
N TYR A 269 -20.14 -6.52 9.85
CA TYR A 269 -21.39 -7.08 9.32
C TYR A 269 -22.36 -6.04 8.74
N LYS A 270 -22.36 -4.79 9.24
CA LYS A 270 -23.09 -3.67 8.60
C LYS A 270 -22.42 -3.23 7.30
N THR A 271 -21.09 -3.34 7.24
CA THR A 271 -20.27 -2.92 6.10
C THR A 271 -20.34 -3.89 4.93
N LEU A 272 -20.44 -5.21 5.18
CA LEU A 272 -20.62 -6.23 4.13
C LEU A 272 -22.05 -6.31 3.56
N LYS A 273 -23.05 -5.79 4.28
CA LYS A 273 -24.48 -5.88 3.88
C LYS A 273 -24.97 -4.72 3.02
N ASN A 274 -24.15 -3.67 2.82
CA ASN A 274 -24.39 -2.54 1.91
C ASN A 274 -23.34 -2.51 0.81
#